data_AF-A0AA94TI38-F1
#
_entry.id   AF-A0AA94TI38-F1
#
_cell.length_a   1.000
_cell.length_b   1.000
_cell.length_c   1.000
_cell.angle_alpha   90.00
_cell.angle_beta   90.00
_cell.angle_gamma   90.00
#
_symmetry.space_group_name_H-M   'P 1'
#
loop_
_entity.id
_entity.type
_entity.pdbx_description
1 polymer ?
#
loop_
_entity_poly.entity_id
_entity_poly.type
_entity_poly.pdbx_seq_one_letter_code
_entity_poly.pdbx_strand_id
1 'polypeptide(L)'
;MKLAMKSLAAALVLLLCGAGLGYGADFGPAWTPGMKTAGTELQNAMARLKVTPDTEGFLAMTNAGYGEAEGASTEAYLDVIGETTGRTPGTRTLLAVDTPCSEPLWFALCNRDTGQLEYLKLTGTTYATQTLDIRPESIFRPEVWGETAKGPLGPRLFTVASITLAWSAGADWRMLKGAELHDHFCPGLNAGFIAKGYLDKNLPLGPGDRYVFIGAPSMCAMDALQSVYGATVGKSGAFSMYVPEAAKRNAVDGVAPSIIALRVNAKKDACDGLVLGFDWSASEKATGVTAADRSPKGGKSNPLFFISRVKMSWKLAQMPLEEKLAYIKVLRELHGPASLAAAIQNGGADPYAAIQ
;
A
#
# COMPACT_ATOMS: atom_id res chain seq x y z
N MET A 1 -15.12 49.61 66.44
CA MET A 1 -13.92 49.01 65.80
C MET A 1 -14.21 48.96 64.30
N LYS A 2 -13.65 49.88 63.49
CA LYS A 2 -12.46 49.67 62.61
C LYS A 2 -12.64 48.42 61.72
N LEU A 3 -12.67 48.41 60.38
CA LEU A 3 -12.16 49.25 59.28
C LEU A 3 -12.97 48.83 58.00
N ALA A 4 -13.48 49.73 57.14
CA ALA A 4 -12.96 50.13 55.80
C ALA A 4 -12.51 48.96 54.88
N MET A 5 -13.02 48.75 53.65
CA MET A 5 -12.84 49.52 52.38
C MET A 5 -13.86 49.01 51.32
N LYS A 6 -14.68 49.86 50.67
CA LYS A 6 -14.49 50.55 49.34
C LYS A 6 -14.23 49.55 48.18
N SER A 7 -14.87 49.56 47.01
CA SER A 7 -15.41 50.62 46.12
C SER A 7 -16.10 49.90 44.93
N LEU A 8 -17.28 50.28 44.42
CA LEU A 8 -17.65 51.41 43.55
C LEU A 8 -17.83 51.01 42.06
N ALA A 9 -19.03 51.31 41.53
CA ALA A 9 -19.35 51.67 40.13
C ALA A 9 -19.22 50.59 39.02
N ALA A 10 -19.99 50.57 37.94
CA ALA A 10 -21.06 51.42 37.42
C ALA A 10 -21.84 50.62 36.35
N ALA A 11 -23.10 51.00 36.14
CA ALA A 11 -23.88 50.61 34.98
C ALA A 11 -23.34 51.29 33.71
N LEU A 12 -23.30 50.56 32.60
CA LEU A 12 -23.34 51.17 31.26
C LEU A 12 -24.05 50.20 30.30
N VAL A 13 -25.29 50.54 29.96
CA VAL A 13 -25.99 50.02 28.78
C VAL A 13 -25.47 50.81 27.59
N LEU A 14 -24.91 50.12 26.59
CA LEU A 14 -24.77 50.66 25.25
C LEU A 14 -25.15 49.58 24.23
N LEU A 15 -26.33 49.78 23.64
CA LEU A 15 -26.72 49.24 22.35
C LEU A 15 -25.83 49.92 21.29
N LEU A 16 -25.04 49.16 20.53
CA LEU A 16 -24.54 49.60 19.23
C LEU A 16 -24.54 48.42 18.24
N CYS A 17 -25.41 48.61 17.25
CA CYS A 17 -25.54 47.99 15.95
C CYS A 17 -24.38 47.14 15.41
N GLY A 18 -24.76 45.93 14.99
CA GLY A 18 -24.48 45.36 13.66
C GLY A 18 -23.23 45.79 12.93
N ALA A 19 -22.21 44.94 12.98
CA ALA A 19 -21.41 44.58 11.83
C ALA A 19 -21.05 43.10 11.98
N GLY A 20 -21.55 42.28 11.07
CA GLY A 20 -21.22 40.85 11.02
C GLY A 20 -19.73 40.68 10.81
N LEU A 21 -19.03 40.26 11.86
CA LEU A 21 -17.76 39.56 11.70
C LEU A 21 -18.10 38.11 11.39
N GLY A 22 -18.38 37.85 10.11
CA GLY A 22 -18.29 36.50 9.58
C GLY A 22 -16.87 36.01 9.82
N TYR A 23 -16.66 35.20 10.85
CA TYR A 23 -15.50 34.32 10.97
C TYR A 23 -15.63 33.22 9.91
N GLY A 24 -15.49 33.60 8.64
CA GLY A 24 -15.01 32.70 7.60
C GLY A 24 -13.49 32.66 7.77
N ALA A 25 -13.03 31.87 8.73
CA ALA A 25 -11.60 31.64 8.84
C ALA A 25 -11.20 30.76 7.65
N ASP A 26 -10.67 31.42 6.63
CA ASP A 26 -10.07 30.83 5.45
C ASP A 26 -8.76 30.15 5.88
N PHE A 27 -8.88 29.04 6.61
CA PHE A 27 -7.76 28.21 7.02
C PHE A 27 -7.40 27.24 5.89
N GLY A 28 -6.88 27.80 4.81
CA GLY A 28 -6.24 27.07 3.73
C GLY A 28 -5.24 27.97 3.02
N PRO A 29 -4.06 27.48 2.59
CA PRO A 29 -3.22 28.27 1.70
C PRO A 29 -4.01 28.56 0.42
N ALA A 30 -3.98 29.81 -0.06
CA ALA A 30 -4.52 30.12 -1.37
C ALA A 30 -3.84 29.22 -2.41
N TRP A 31 -4.62 28.36 -3.08
CA TRP A 31 -4.09 27.41 -4.05
C TRP A 31 -3.28 28.15 -5.13
N THR A 32 -2.09 27.63 -5.43
CA THR A 32 -1.28 28.11 -6.54
C THR A 32 -2.03 27.93 -7.87
N PRO A 33 -1.63 28.61 -8.96
CA PRO A 33 -2.22 28.35 -10.27
C PRO A 33 -2.21 26.87 -10.67
N GLY A 34 -1.10 26.14 -10.42
CA GLY A 34 -1.00 24.70 -10.69
C GLY A 34 -1.98 23.85 -9.86
N MET A 35 -2.18 24.19 -8.59
CA MET A 35 -3.17 23.54 -7.72
C MET A 35 -4.62 23.80 -8.19
N LYS A 36 -4.93 25.02 -8.63
CA LYS A 36 -6.24 25.36 -9.22
C LYS A 36 -6.51 24.57 -10.50
N THR A 37 -5.51 24.43 -11.37
CA THR A 37 -5.57 23.58 -12.56
C THR A 37 -5.83 22.13 -12.17
N ALA A 38 -5.11 21.58 -11.19
CA ALA A 38 -5.32 20.22 -10.69
C ALA A 38 -6.74 20.00 -10.16
N GLY A 39 -7.25 20.92 -9.34
CA GLY A 39 -8.63 20.88 -8.84
C GLY A 39 -9.67 20.88 -9.97
N THR A 40 -9.47 21.70 -10.99
CA THR A 40 -10.36 21.76 -12.17
C THR A 40 -10.34 20.43 -12.95
N GLU A 41 -9.16 19.85 -13.17
CA GLU A 41 -9.03 18.57 -13.88
C GLU A 41 -9.61 17.39 -13.09
N LEU A 42 -9.48 17.40 -11.76
CA LEU A 42 -10.14 16.44 -10.87
C LEU A 42 -11.67 16.56 -10.94
N GLN A 43 -12.23 17.76 -10.94
CA GLN A 43 -13.67 17.98 -11.13
C GLN A 43 -14.15 17.45 -12.50
N ASN A 44 -13.38 17.71 -13.56
CA ASN A 44 -13.68 17.20 -14.91
C ASN A 44 -13.65 15.65 -14.94
N ALA A 45 -12.67 15.03 -14.27
CA ALA A 45 -12.58 13.57 -14.16
C ALA A 45 -13.78 13.00 -13.36
N MET A 46 -14.18 13.63 -12.25
CA MET A 46 -15.36 13.24 -11.50
C MET A 46 -16.64 13.32 -12.34
N ALA A 47 -16.78 14.37 -13.16
CA ALA A 47 -17.91 14.53 -14.08
C ALA A 47 -17.95 13.40 -15.14
N ARG A 48 -16.81 13.00 -15.70
CA ARG A 48 -16.71 11.85 -16.63
C ARG A 48 -17.09 10.53 -15.97
N LEU A 49 -16.65 10.32 -14.71
CA LEU A 49 -17.00 9.15 -13.89
C LEU A 49 -18.44 9.16 -13.36
N LYS A 50 -19.14 10.30 -13.49
CA LYS A 50 -20.47 10.54 -12.92
C LYS A 50 -20.49 10.32 -11.40
N VAL A 51 -19.45 10.82 -10.71
CA VAL A 51 -19.34 10.76 -9.24
C VAL A 51 -19.36 12.16 -8.64
N THR A 52 -19.74 12.23 -7.38
CA THR A 52 -19.73 13.43 -6.54
C THR A 52 -18.96 13.14 -5.24
N PRO A 53 -18.62 14.15 -4.42
CA PRO A 53 -18.00 13.92 -3.12
C PRO A 53 -18.79 12.99 -2.19
N ASP A 54 -20.09 12.83 -2.39
CA ASP A 54 -20.97 11.95 -1.59
C ASP A 54 -21.12 10.54 -2.19
N THR A 55 -20.54 10.27 -3.36
CA THR A 55 -20.66 8.96 -4.01
C THR A 55 -19.90 7.90 -3.22
N GLU A 56 -20.61 6.84 -2.81
CA GLU A 56 -20.01 5.63 -2.27
C GLU A 56 -19.27 4.83 -3.34
N GLY A 57 -18.41 3.88 -2.96
CA GLY A 57 -17.70 3.06 -3.94
C GLY A 57 -16.79 3.88 -4.86
N PHE A 58 -16.26 5.00 -4.37
CA PHE A 58 -15.37 5.90 -5.09
C PHE A 58 -14.00 5.98 -4.39
N LEU A 59 -12.95 5.54 -5.09
CA LEU A 59 -11.55 5.56 -4.64
C LEU A 59 -10.77 6.66 -5.37
N ALA A 60 -9.96 7.39 -4.62
CA ALA A 60 -8.94 8.29 -5.12
C ALA A 60 -7.54 7.72 -4.81
N MET A 61 -6.61 7.88 -5.73
CA MET A 61 -5.20 7.58 -5.55
C MET A 61 -4.35 8.69 -6.15
N THR A 62 -3.17 8.92 -5.58
CA THR A 62 -2.21 9.91 -6.08
C THR A 62 -0.82 9.56 -5.60
N ASN A 63 0.21 10.07 -6.27
CA ASN A 63 1.57 10.13 -5.72
C ASN A 63 1.88 11.46 -5.02
N ALA A 64 0.89 12.31 -4.79
CA ALA A 64 1.07 13.56 -4.03
C ALA A 64 1.68 13.28 -2.65
N GLY A 65 2.63 14.12 -2.26
CA GLY A 65 3.48 13.92 -1.08
C GLY A 65 4.76 13.14 -1.34
N TYR A 66 4.91 12.56 -2.53
CA TYR A 66 6.13 11.89 -2.98
C TYR A 66 6.65 12.49 -4.28
N GLY A 67 5.82 12.56 -5.32
CA GLY A 67 6.21 13.06 -6.64
C GLY A 67 6.47 14.56 -6.69
N GLU A 68 6.78 15.05 -7.89
CA GLU A 68 7.08 16.47 -8.13
C GLU A 68 6.03 17.15 -9.02
N ALA A 69 5.85 18.45 -8.77
CA ALA A 69 5.13 19.35 -9.66
C ALA A 69 5.98 20.62 -9.84
N GLU A 70 6.40 20.91 -11.07
CA GLU A 70 7.18 22.11 -11.39
C GLU A 70 8.49 22.23 -10.58
N GLY A 71 9.14 21.10 -10.27
CA GLY A 71 10.36 21.05 -9.46
C GLY A 71 10.15 21.30 -7.96
N ALA A 72 8.90 21.34 -7.50
CA ALA A 72 8.53 21.45 -6.09
C ALA A 72 7.85 20.17 -5.60
N SER A 73 7.82 20.01 -4.28
CA SER A 73 7.14 18.92 -3.60
C SER A 73 5.61 19.03 -3.76
N THR A 74 4.92 17.91 -3.60
CA THR A 74 3.50 17.77 -3.94
C THR A 74 2.57 17.58 -2.75
N GLU A 75 3.02 17.80 -1.51
CA GLU A 75 2.22 17.57 -0.29
C GLU A 75 0.91 18.37 -0.32
N ALA A 76 0.95 19.64 -0.77
CA ALA A 76 -0.24 20.49 -0.87
C ALA A 76 -1.29 19.95 -1.87
N TYR A 77 -0.90 19.08 -2.81
CA TYR A 77 -1.84 18.45 -3.73
C TYR A 77 -2.65 17.31 -3.07
N LEU A 78 -2.26 16.83 -1.88
CA LEU A 78 -3.10 15.96 -1.05
C LEU A 78 -4.36 16.70 -0.59
N ASP A 79 -4.24 17.98 -0.23
CA ASP A 79 -5.37 18.82 0.13
C ASP A 79 -6.26 19.08 -1.09
N VAL A 80 -5.64 19.37 -2.25
CA VAL A 80 -6.39 19.57 -3.52
C VAL A 80 -7.25 18.36 -3.86
N ILE A 81 -6.69 17.15 -3.87
CA ILE A 81 -7.48 15.94 -4.15
C ILE A 81 -8.49 15.66 -3.05
N GLY A 82 -8.12 15.86 -1.78
CA GLY A 82 -9.00 15.63 -0.64
C GLY A 82 -10.24 16.52 -0.66
N GLU A 83 -10.05 17.84 -0.79
CA GLU A 83 -11.13 18.83 -0.85
C GLU A 83 -11.98 18.69 -2.11
N THR A 84 -11.37 18.41 -3.25
CA THR A 84 -12.12 18.29 -4.52
C THR A 84 -12.98 17.03 -4.56
N THR A 85 -12.45 15.90 -4.09
CA THR A 85 -13.12 14.59 -4.24
C THR A 85 -13.90 14.17 -2.99
N GLY A 86 -13.73 14.87 -1.86
CA GLY A 86 -14.24 14.46 -0.55
C GLY A 86 -13.63 13.15 -0.04
N ARG A 87 -12.54 12.66 -0.64
CA ARG A 87 -11.89 11.40 -0.27
C ARG A 87 -10.73 11.69 0.68
N THR A 88 -10.62 10.94 1.77
CA THR A 88 -9.52 11.11 2.72
C THR A 88 -8.92 9.76 3.13
N PRO A 89 -7.69 9.75 3.68
CA PRO A 89 -7.14 8.53 4.26
C PRO A 89 -8.00 8.04 5.45
N GLY A 90 -8.62 8.97 6.20
CA GLY A 90 -9.46 8.65 7.35
C GLY A 90 -10.77 7.95 6.97
N THR A 91 -11.37 8.32 5.85
CA THR A 91 -12.55 7.64 5.28
C THR A 91 -12.20 6.34 4.55
N ARG A 92 -10.91 5.99 4.46
CA ARG A 92 -10.42 4.82 3.73
C ARG A 92 -10.75 4.85 2.24
N THR A 93 -10.62 6.03 1.63
CA THR A 93 -10.95 6.24 0.21
C THR A 93 -9.95 7.09 -0.56
N LEU A 94 -8.85 7.50 0.07
CA LEU A 94 -7.70 8.13 -0.59
C LEU A 94 -6.42 7.37 -0.23
N LEU A 95 -5.67 6.95 -1.25
CA LEU A 95 -4.35 6.35 -1.09
C LEU A 95 -3.25 7.27 -1.67
N ALA A 96 -2.21 7.52 -0.88
CA ALA A 96 -1.01 8.23 -1.30
C ALA A 96 0.08 7.21 -1.62
N VAL A 97 0.26 6.91 -2.90
CA VAL A 97 1.10 5.81 -3.40
C VAL A 97 2.54 6.29 -3.58
N ASP A 98 3.47 5.53 -3.01
CA ASP A 98 4.91 5.82 -3.06
C ASP A 98 5.44 5.82 -4.50
N THR A 99 6.42 6.67 -4.74
CA THR A 99 7.08 6.84 -6.03
C THR A 99 8.45 7.49 -5.83
N PRO A 100 9.38 7.36 -6.79
CA PRO A 100 10.55 8.25 -6.83
C PRO A 100 10.13 9.71 -6.84
N CYS A 101 10.84 10.55 -6.08
CA CYS A 101 10.48 11.96 -5.91
C CYS A 101 10.54 12.80 -7.19
N SER A 102 11.26 12.31 -8.21
CA SER A 102 11.34 12.93 -9.53
C SER A 102 10.20 12.51 -10.47
N GLU A 103 9.25 11.68 -10.04
CA GLU A 103 8.11 11.35 -10.89
C GLU A 103 7.07 12.48 -10.90
N PRO A 104 6.56 12.86 -12.08
CA PRO A 104 5.50 13.84 -12.17
C PRO A 104 4.27 13.44 -11.35
N LEU A 105 3.64 14.45 -10.74
CA LEU A 105 2.37 14.33 -10.06
C LEU A 105 1.32 13.63 -10.94
N TRP A 106 0.58 12.70 -10.34
CA TRP A 106 -0.56 12.04 -10.97
C TRP A 106 -1.70 11.80 -9.99
N PHE A 107 -2.89 11.64 -10.54
CA PHE A 107 -4.12 11.30 -9.85
C PHE A 107 -4.82 10.15 -10.58
N ALA A 108 -5.48 9.28 -9.82
CA ALA A 108 -6.35 8.23 -10.35
C ALA A 108 -7.66 8.19 -9.57
N LEU A 109 -8.78 8.24 -10.26
CA LEU A 109 -10.13 8.23 -9.70
C LEU A 109 -10.88 7.01 -10.22
N CYS A 110 -11.46 6.19 -9.35
CA CYS A 110 -12.17 4.98 -9.76
C CYS A 110 -13.57 4.91 -9.17
N ASN A 111 -14.57 4.71 -10.03
CA ASN A 111 -15.93 4.36 -9.64
C ASN A 111 -16.08 2.83 -9.68
N ARG A 112 -16.24 2.20 -8.52
CA ARG A 112 -16.34 0.74 -8.38
C ARG A 112 -17.55 0.16 -9.10
N ASP A 113 -18.67 0.88 -9.09
CA ASP A 113 -19.96 0.36 -9.57
C ASP A 113 -20.01 0.31 -11.09
N THR A 114 -19.37 1.28 -11.77
CA THR A 114 -19.24 1.30 -13.23
C THR A 114 -17.97 0.61 -13.72
N GLY A 115 -16.96 0.49 -12.85
CA GLY A 115 -15.62 0.03 -13.20
C GLY A 115 -14.83 1.02 -14.04
N GLN A 116 -15.30 2.26 -14.18
CA GLN A 116 -14.56 3.29 -14.90
C GLN A 116 -13.48 3.90 -14.01
N LEU A 117 -12.33 4.15 -14.63
CA LEU A 117 -11.19 4.82 -14.03
C LEU A 117 -10.77 6.01 -14.88
N GLU A 118 -10.46 7.12 -14.23
CA GLU A 118 -9.85 8.31 -14.81
C GLU A 118 -8.45 8.48 -14.24
N TYR A 119 -7.47 8.62 -15.11
CA TYR A 119 -6.09 8.90 -14.73
C TYR A 119 -5.66 10.25 -15.28
N LEU A 120 -4.93 11.01 -14.47
CA LEU A 120 -4.41 12.33 -14.81
C LEU A 120 -2.94 12.37 -14.45
N LYS A 121 -2.08 12.77 -15.38
CA LYS A 121 -0.64 12.93 -15.14
C LYS A 121 -0.19 14.31 -15.56
N LEU A 122 0.52 15.00 -14.68
CA LEU A 122 1.10 16.30 -14.97
C LEU A 122 2.15 16.18 -16.08
N THR A 123 2.02 17.03 -17.09
CA THR A 123 2.93 17.16 -18.24
C THR A 123 3.24 18.64 -18.45
N GLY A 124 4.38 19.10 -17.93
CA GLY A 124 4.65 20.54 -17.84
C GLY A 124 3.71 21.18 -16.83
N THR A 125 2.81 22.06 -17.30
CA THR A 125 1.81 22.77 -16.46
C THR A 125 0.37 22.31 -16.73
N THR A 126 0.17 21.30 -17.58
CA THR A 126 -1.14 20.73 -17.94
C THR A 126 -1.22 19.26 -17.57
N TYR A 127 -2.41 18.65 -17.69
CA TYR A 127 -2.61 17.23 -17.40
C TYR A 127 -2.92 16.43 -18.66
N ALA A 128 -2.14 15.39 -18.91
CA ALA A 128 -2.51 14.33 -19.82
C ALA A 128 -3.50 13.39 -19.12
N THR A 129 -4.64 13.12 -19.75
CA THR A 129 -5.73 12.33 -19.15
C THR A 129 -5.98 11.03 -19.90
N GLN A 130 -6.45 10.01 -19.19
CA GLN A 130 -6.78 8.71 -19.75
C GLN A 130 -7.96 8.08 -19.02
N THR A 131 -8.99 7.69 -19.77
CA THR A 131 -10.13 6.92 -19.26
C THR A 131 -9.97 5.45 -19.63
N LEU A 132 -10.33 4.55 -18.73
CA LEU A 132 -10.35 3.10 -19.01
C LEU A 132 -11.42 2.38 -18.18
N ASP A 133 -11.80 1.21 -18.66
CA ASP A 133 -12.61 0.23 -17.94
C ASP A 133 -11.68 -0.76 -17.23
N ILE A 134 -11.63 -0.67 -15.89
CA ILE A 134 -10.74 -1.48 -15.06
C ILE A 134 -11.32 -2.86 -14.74
N ARG A 135 -12.54 -3.16 -15.17
CA ARG A 135 -13.17 -4.44 -14.80
C ARG A 135 -12.37 -5.61 -15.38
N PRO A 136 -12.28 -6.73 -14.64
CA PRO A 136 -11.52 -7.92 -15.05
C PRO A 136 -11.81 -8.39 -16.47
N GLU A 137 -13.06 -8.35 -16.92
CA GLU A 137 -13.50 -8.75 -18.27
C GLU A 137 -12.91 -7.87 -19.39
N SER A 138 -12.50 -6.65 -19.07
CA SER A 138 -11.85 -5.71 -19.98
C SER A 138 -10.34 -5.75 -19.82
N ILE A 139 -9.83 -5.37 -18.63
CA ILE A 139 -8.41 -5.05 -18.46
C ILE A 139 -7.48 -6.28 -18.50
N PHE A 140 -8.01 -7.49 -18.29
CA PHE A 140 -7.21 -8.72 -18.41
C PHE A 140 -7.06 -9.23 -19.84
N ARG A 141 -7.60 -8.52 -20.84
CA ARG A 141 -7.33 -8.81 -22.24
C ARG A 141 -5.96 -8.23 -22.65
N PRO A 142 -5.02 -9.03 -23.18
CA PRO A 142 -3.69 -8.56 -23.56
C PRO A 142 -3.68 -7.35 -24.50
N GLU A 143 -4.64 -7.28 -25.43
CA GLU A 143 -4.73 -6.17 -26.38
C GLU A 143 -5.18 -4.88 -25.66
N VAL A 144 -6.15 -4.99 -24.75
CA VAL A 144 -6.63 -3.85 -23.96
C VAL A 144 -5.52 -3.35 -23.05
N TRP A 145 -4.83 -4.24 -22.34
CA TRP A 145 -3.69 -3.88 -21.51
C TRP A 145 -2.58 -3.21 -22.33
N GLY A 146 -2.23 -3.80 -23.48
CA GLY A 146 -1.19 -3.30 -24.37
C GLY A 146 -1.48 -1.90 -24.90
N GLU A 147 -2.71 -1.65 -25.36
CA GLU A 147 -3.11 -0.31 -25.82
C GLU A 147 -3.19 0.70 -24.66
N THR A 148 -3.73 0.28 -23.51
CA THR A 148 -3.83 1.14 -22.32
C THR A 148 -2.46 1.60 -21.84
N ALA A 149 -1.47 0.70 -21.86
CA ALA A 149 -0.09 0.98 -21.45
C ALA A 149 0.68 1.92 -22.40
N LYS A 150 0.14 2.25 -23.58
CA LYS A 150 0.73 3.28 -24.47
C LYS A 150 0.29 4.70 -24.11
N GLY A 151 -0.78 4.85 -23.33
CA GLY A 151 -1.32 6.13 -22.90
C GLY A 151 -0.59 6.74 -21.69
N PRO A 152 -1.12 7.86 -21.15
CA PRO A 152 -0.57 8.55 -19.98
C PRO A 152 -0.27 7.68 -18.75
N LEU A 153 -1.05 6.62 -18.51
CA LEU A 153 -0.79 5.63 -17.44
C LEU A 153 0.57 4.96 -17.61
N GLY A 154 0.93 4.58 -18.84
CA GLY A 154 2.19 3.91 -19.12
C GLY A 154 2.49 2.74 -18.17
N PRO A 155 3.66 2.70 -17.52
CA PRO A 155 4.01 1.64 -16.57
C PRO A 155 3.16 1.67 -15.29
N ARG A 156 2.53 2.80 -14.94
CA ARG A 156 1.66 2.94 -13.76
C ARG A 156 0.35 2.17 -13.91
N LEU A 157 0.05 1.61 -15.09
CA LEU A 157 -1.07 0.69 -15.24
C LEU A 157 -0.99 -0.47 -14.24
N PHE A 158 0.19 -1.00 -13.94
CA PHE A 158 0.30 -2.09 -12.96
C PHE A 158 -0.02 -1.63 -11.53
N THR A 159 0.53 -0.49 -11.10
CA THR A 159 0.20 0.19 -9.84
C THR A 159 -1.30 0.40 -9.71
N VAL A 160 -1.88 1.16 -10.64
CA VAL A 160 -3.28 1.60 -10.59
C VAL A 160 -4.24 0.41 -10.68
N ALA A 161 -4.01 -0.53 -11.60
CA ALA A 161 -4.89 -1.68 -11.77
C ALA A 161 -4.84 -2.63 -10.56
N SER A 162 -3.65 -2.92 -10.04
CA SER A 162 -3.50 -3.86 -8.91
C SER A 162 -4.14 -3.34 -7.63
N ILE A 163 -3.93 -2.07 -7.29
CA ILE A 163 -4.52 -1.46 -6.09
C ILE A 163 -6.03 -1.32 -6.25
N THR A 164 -6.50 -0.81 -7.39
CA THR A 164 -7.93 -0.61 -7.65
C THR A 164 -8.70 -1.92 -7.57
N LEU A 165 -8.22 -2.98 -8.24
CA LEU A 165 -8.90 -4.27 -8.22
C LEU A 165 -8.86 -4.95 -6.84
N ALA A 166 -7.78 -4.78 -6.09
CA ALA A 166 -7.71 -5.27 -4.71
C ALA A 166 -8.71 -4.54 -3.80
N TRP A 167 -8.78 -3.21 -3.89
CA TRP A 167 -9.77 -2.41 -3.16
C TRP A 167 -11.21 -2.78 -3.54
N SER A 168 -11.50 -2.91 -4.83
CA SER A 168 -12.81 -3.34 -5.32
C SER A 168 -13.19 -4.76 -4.87
N ALA A 169 -12.20 -5.62 -4.63
CA ALA A 169 -12.38 -6.96 -4.07
C ALA A 169 -12.53 -6.99 -2.53
N GLY A 170 -12.43 -5.85 -1.84
CA GLY A 170 -12.58 -5.76 -0.39
C GLY A 170 -11.30 -6.03 0.40
N ALA A 171 -10.12 -5.80 -0.19
CA ALA A 171 -8.87 -5.89 0.55
C ALA A 171 -8.89 -5.00 1.81
N ASP A 172 -8.37 -5.51 2.93
CA ASP A 172 -8.28 -4.75 4.19
C ASP A 172 -7.45 -3.48 3.99
N TRP A 173 -7.85 -2.38 4.61
CA TRP A 173 -7.19 -1.08 4.43
C TRP A 173 -5.70 -1.12 4.80
N ARG A 174 -5.30 -1.91 5.81
CA ARG A 174 -3.87 -2.06 6.14
C ARG A 174 -3.10 -2.76 5.02
N MET A 175 -3.76 -3.63 4.25
CA MET A 175 -3.15 -4.22 3.05
C MET A 175 -2.91 -3.18 1.97
N LEU A 176 -3.89 -2.30 1.76
CA LEU A 176 -3.78 -1.20 0.80
C LEU A 176 -2.72 -0.17 1.22
N LYS A 177 -2.55 0.10 2.53
CA LYS A 177 -1.43 0.92 3.03
C LYS A 177 -0.06 0.29 2.77
N GLY A 178 0.06 -1.04 2.81
CA GLY A 178 1.31 -1.68 2.38
C GLY A 178 1.50 -1.63 0.85
N ALA A 179 0.41 -1.59 0.07
CA ALA A 179 0.46 -1.38 -1.37
C ALA A 179 0.85 0.05 -1.75
N GLU A 180 0.47 1.05 -0.95
CA GLU A 180 0.99 2.42 -1.10
C GLU A 180 2.51 2.44 -0.98
N LEU A 181 3.07 1.82 0.06
CA LEU A 181 4.52 1.74 0.26
C LEU A 181 5.21 0.94 -0.85
N HIS A 182 4.60 -0.17 -1.29
CA HIS A 182 5.17 -1.05 -2.31
C HIS A 182 4.89 -0.57 -3.75
N ASP A 183 4.20 0.55 -3.92
CA ASP A 183 3.70 1.11 -5.18
C ASP A 183 2.63 0.29 -5.94
N HIS A 184 2.40 -0.98 -5.59
CA HIS A 184 1.43 -1.84 -6.25
C HIS A 184 1.02 -3.04 -5.37
N PHE A 185 -0.04 -3.75 -5.75
CA PHE A 185 -0.53 -4.93 -5.03
C PHE A 185 -0.25 -6.23 -5.79
N CYS A 186 0.99 -6.75 -5.71
CA CYS A 186 1.39 -8.00 -6.38
C CYS A 186 1.13 -9.28 -5.54
N PRO A 187 1.25 -10.48 -6.15
CA PRO A 187 1.13 -11.73 -5.41
C PRO A 187 2.15 -11.90 -4.29
N GLY A 188 3.36 -11.34 -4.44
CA GLY A 188 4.38 -11.38 -3.39
C GLY A 188 3.99 -10.55 -2.17
N LEU A 189 3.38 -9.38 -2.39
CA LEU A 189 2.88 -8.54 -1.30
C LEU A 189 1.68 -9.22 -0.60
N ASN A 190 0.79 -9.87 -1.37
CA ASN A 190 -0.27 -10.73 -0.83
C ASN A 190 0.30 -11.83 0.07
N ALA A 191 1.34 -12.53 -0.38
CA ALA A 191 1.98 -13.57 0.41
C ALA A 191 2.47 -13.06 1.78
N GLY A 192 2.96 -11.81 1.86
CA GLY A 192 3.32 -11.19 3.13
C GLY A 192 2.14 -10.92 4.07
N PHE A 193 0.99 -10.49 3.53
CA PHE A 193 -0.23 -10.32 4.34
C PHE A 193 -0.84 -11.65 4.80
N ILE A 194 -0.74 -12.69 3.97
CA ILE A 194 -1.14 -14.06 4.35
C ILE A 194 -0.18 -14.59 5.43
N ALA A 195 1.13 -14.37 5.28
CA ALA A 195 2.12 -14.71 6.29
C ALA A 195 1.86 -13.98 7.61
N LYS A 196 1.49 -12.69 7.58
CA LYS A 196 1.03 -11.96 8.77
C LYS A 196 -0.14 -12.66 9.44
N GLY A 197 -1.18 -13.04 8.70
CA GLY A 197 -2.33 -13.77 9.25
C GLY A 197 -1.93 -15.11 9.89
N TYR A 198 -0.98 -15.83 9.27
CA TYR A 198 -0.44 -17.07 9.81
C TYR A 198 0.34 -16.83 11.11
N LEU A 199 1.19 -15.81 11.14
CA LEU A 199 2.02 -15.46 12.29
C LEU A 199 1.18 -15.01 13.49
N ASP A 200 0.15 -14.20 13.28
CA ASP A 200 -0.76 -13.80 14.37
C ASP A 200 -1.46 -14.99 15.04
N LYS A 201 -1.72 -16.06 14.26
CA LYS A 201 -2.38 -17.27 14.76
C LYS A 201 -1.41 -18.23 15.44
N ASN A 202 -0.20 -18.38 14.91
CA ASN A 202 0.72 -19.46 15.27
C ASN A 202 1.99 -19.01 16.01
N LEU A 203 2.39 -17.74 15.89
CA LEU A 203 3.56 -17.17 16.58
C LEU A 203 3.24 -15.79 17.21
N PRO A 204 2.09 -15.59 17.88
CA PRO A 204 1.65 -14.26 18.31
C PRO A 204 2.66 -13.56 19.21
N LEU A 205 2.78 -12.23 19.09
CA LEU A 205 3.59 -11.42 19.99
C LEU A 205 2.95 -11.34 21.38
N GLY A 206 3.72 -11.66 22.41
CA GLY A 206 3.41 -11.38 23.80
C GLY A 206 4.11 -10.12 24.33
N PRO A 207 3.93 -9.79 25.63
CA PRO A 207 4.57 -8.63 26.24
C PRO A 207 6.11 -8.68 26.15
N GLY A 208 6.68 -7.65 25.53
CA GLY A 208 8.13 -7.51 25.33
C GLY A 208 8.70 -8.27 24.14
N ASP A 209 7.87 -9.00 23.40
CA ASP A 209 8.26 -9.65 22.17
C ASP A 209 8.30 -8.63 21.02
N ARG A 210 9.20 -8.86 20.06
CA ARG A 210 9.19 -8.18 18.76
C ARG A 210 9.49 -9.17 17.66
N TYR A 211 9.04 -8.89 16.45
CA TYR A 211 9.50 -9.63 15.29
C TYR A 211 10.84 -9.09 14.76
N VAL A 212 11.64 -10.02 14.25
CA VAL A 212 12.75 -9.80 13.33
C VAL A 212 12.47 -10.66 12.10
N PHE A 213 12.45 -10.04 10.93
CA PHE A 213 12.21 -10.73 9.66
C PHE A 213 13.46 -10.79 8.79
N ILE A 214 13.67 -11.89 8.10
CA ILE A 214 14.68 -12.02 7.05
C ILE A 214 14.00 -12.55 5.79
N GLY A 215 13.97 -11.74 4.73
CA GLY A 215 13.52 -12.13 3.40
C GLY A 215 14.68 -12.73 2.61
N ALA A 216 14.62 -14.02 2.31
CA ALA A 216 15.72 -14.77 1.71
C ALA A 216 15.18 -15.82 0.70
N PRO A 217 14.97 -15.50 -0.59
CA PRO A 217 15.43 -14.31 -1.28
C PRO A 217 14.60 -13.08 -0.95
N SER A 218 15.10 -11.90 -1.34
CA SER A 218 14.36 -10.66 -1.30
C SER A 218 13.02 -10.80 -2.02
N MET A 219 11.95 -10.35 -1.36
CA MET A 219 10.58 -10.58 -1.80
C MET A 219 9.68 -9.44 -1.30
N CYS A 220 8.65 -9.10 -2.09
CA CYS A 220 7.65 -8.08 -1.77
C CYS A 220 6.94 -8.29 -0.41
N ALA A 221 6.88 -9.53 0.09
CA ALA A 221 6.32 -9.83 1.40
C ALA A 221 7.01 -9.07 2.55
N MET A 222 8.29 -8.71 2.41
CA MET A 222 9.00 -7.92 3.41
C MET A 222 8.39 -6.53 3.58
N ASP A 223 7.92 -5.90 2.50
CA ASP A 223 7.26 -4.60 2.57
C ASP A 223 5.91 -4.69 3.30
N ALA A 224 5.17 -5.79 3.12
CA ALA A 224 3.97 -6.06 3.89
C ALA A 224 4.29 -6.27 5.39
N LEU A 225 5.28 -7.11 5.72
CA LEU A 225 5.60 -7.42 7.11
C LEU A 225 6.21 -6.23 7.87
N GLN A 226 7.10 -5.46 7.23
CA GLN A 226 7.68 -4.27 7.85
C GLN A 226 6.64 -3.17 8.06
N SER A 227 5.68 -3.01 7.13
CA SER A 227 4.64 -1.99 7.25
C SER A 227 3.64 -2.31 8.36
N VAL A 228 3.19 -3.57 8.48
CA VAL A 228 2.18 -3.95 9.48
C VAL A 228 2.75 -4.11 10.89
N TYR A 229 3.98 -4.60 11.04
CA TYR A 229 4.60 -4.80 12.35
C TYR A 229 5.53 -3.65 12.77
N GLY A 230 5.73 -2.64 11.91
CA GLY A 230 6.69 -1.57 12.15
C GLY A 230 8.14 -2.06 12.23
N ALA A 231 8.42 -3.25 11.71
CA ALA A 231 9.71 -3.94 11.76
C ALA A 231 10.62 -3.50 10.61
N THR A 232 10.92 -2.21 10.52
CA THR A 232 11.69 -1.66 9.39
C THR A 232 13.18 -2.02 9.46
N VAL A 233 13.85 -1.99 8.31
CA VAL A 233 15.31 -2.22 8.20
C VAL A 233 16.09 -1.26 9.12
N GLY A 234 15.73 0.03 9.12
CA GLY A 234 16.36 1.04 9.98
C GLY A 234 16.15 0.83 11.48
N LYS A 235 15.12 0.07 11.88
CA LYS A 235 14.88 -0.35 13.28
C LYS A 235 15.50 -1.72 13.60
N SER A 236 16.28 -2.28 12.67
CA SER A 236 16.82 -3.64 12.73
C SER A 236 15.73 -4.71 12.88
N GLY A 237 14.54 -4.45 12.34
CA GLY A 237 13.38 -5.34 12.41
C GLY A 237 13.19 -6.19 11.15
N ALA A 238 13.79 -5.82 10.03
CA ALA A 238 13.74 -6.58 8.79
C ALA A 238 15.08 -6.53 8.04
N PHE A 239 15.37 -7.59 7.31
CA PHE A 239 16.56 -7.75 6.48
C PHE A 239 16.16 -8.45 5.18
N SER A 240 16.83 -8.14 4.07
CA SER A 240 16.60 -8.80 2.79
C SER A 240 17.92 -9.26 2.19
N MET A 241 17.97 -10.52 1.75
CA MET A 241 19.15 -11.16 1.18
C MET A 241 18.80 -11.70 -0.21
N TYR A 242 19.63 -11.45 -1.22
CA TYR A 242 19.42 -12.02 -2.55
C TYR A 242 20.06 -13.41 -2.66
N VAL A 243 19.32 -14.45 -2.24
CA VAL A 243 19.82 -15.84 -2.12
C VAL A 243 18.96 -16.89 -2.84
N PRO A 244 18.57 -16.67 -4.11
CA PRO A 244 17.63 -17.56 -4.81
C PRO A 244 18.13 -19.02 -4.88
N GLU A 245 19.43 -19.26 -5.05
CA GLU A 245 19.97 -20.62 -5.11
C GLU A 245 20.00 -21.31 -3.74
N ALA A 246 20.26 -20.57 -2.65
CA ALA A 246 20.18 -21.15 -1.32
C ALA A 246 18.75 -21.52 -0.95
N ALA A 247 17.79 -20.66 -1.27
CA ALA A 247 16.37 -20.96 -1.08
C ALA A 247 15.95 -22.22 -1.86
N LYS A 248 16.36 -22.36 -3.13
CA LYS A 248 16.10 -23.59 -3.91
C LYS A 248 16.66 -24.85 -3.24
N ARG A 249 17.90 -24.81 -2.73
CA ARG A 249 18.52 -25.95 -2.04
C ARG A 249 17.80 -26.35 -0.75
N ASN A 250 17.17 -25.39 -0.07
CA ASN A 250 16.43 -25.60 1.17
C ASN A 250 14.92 -25.78 0.97
N ALA A 251 14.47 -26.04 -0.27
CA ALA A 251 13.07 -26.29 -0.55
C ALA A 251 12.62 -27.63 0.07
N VAL A 252 11.41 -27.65 0.62
CA VAL A 252 10.76 -28.84 1.17
C VAL A 252 9.46 -29.06 0.41
N ASP A 253 9.24 -30.28 -0.09
CA ASP A 253 8.08 -30.65 -0.91
C ASP A 253 7.81 -29.68 -2.09
N GLY A 254 8.89 -29.18 -2.71
CA GLY A 254 8.82 -28.25 -3.82
C GLY A 254 8.52 -26.80 -3.44
N VAL A 255 8.39 -26.49 -2.14
CA VAL A 255 8.19 -25.12 -1.64
C VAL A 255 9.52 -24.58 -1.10
N ALA A 256 10.02 -23.52 -1.72
CA ALA A 256 11.24 -22.84 -1.26
C ALA A 256 10.93 -21.89 -0.08
N PRO A 257 11.83 -21.78 0.92
CA PRO A 257 11.72 -20.77 1.95
C PRO A 257 11.90 -19.37 1.35
N SER A 258 11.25 -18.39 1.97
CA SER A 258 11.30 -17.00 1.54
C SER A 258 11.26 -16.01 2.70
N ILE A 259 10.73 -16.42 3.85
CA ILE A 259 10.57 -15.59 5.04
C ILE A 259 11.12 -16.37 6.24
N ILE A 260 12.09 -15.82 6.96
CA ILE A 260 12.44 -16.26 8.31
C ILE A 260 11.82 -15.25 9.27
N ALA A 261 10.85 -15.68 10.07
CA ALA A 261 10.17 -14.84 11.06
C ALA A 261 10.62 -15.26 12.46
N LEU A 262 11.23 -14.34 13.20
CA LEU A 262 11.75 -14.59 14.54
C LEU A 262 11.03 -13.71 15.54
N ARG A 263 10.36 -14.30 16.53
CA ARG A 263 9.80 -13.62 17.69
C ARG A 263 10.85 -13.61 18.81
N VAL A 264 11.39 -12.43 19.09
CA VAL A 264 12.51 -12.23 20.02
C VAL A 264 12.05 -11.52 21.27
N ASN A 265 12.45 -12.03 22.44
CA ASN A 265 12.30 -11.37 23.73
C ASN A 265 13.66 -11.27 24.43
N ALA A 266 14.25 -10.08 24.41
CA ALA A 266 15.58 -9.86 25.00
C ALA A 266 15.59 -10.00 26.52
N LYS A 267 14.48 -9.65 27.20
CA LYS A 267 14.40 -9.73 28.67
C LYS A 267 14.30 -11.17 29.17
N LYS A 268 13.65 -12.03 28.39
CA LYS A 268 13.51 -13.46 28.69
C LYS A 268 14.63 -14.30 28.09
N ASP A 269 15.58 -13.66 27.38
CA ASP A 269 16.60 -14.32 26.56
C ASP A 269 16.02 -15.46 25.71
N ALA A 270 14.99 -15.13 24.91
CA ALA A 270 14.25 -16.12 24.13
C ALA A 270 14.05 -15.67 22.67
N CYS A 271 14.11 -16.63 21.76
CA CYS A 271 13.83 -16.50 20.34
C CYS A 271 13.10 -17.75 19.85
N ASP A 272 11.87 -17.58 19.39
CA ASP A 272 11.13 -18.60 18.65
C ASP A 272 11.01 -18.14 17.19
N GLY A 273 11.16 -19.05 16.24
CA GLY A 273 11.17 -18.69 14.83
C GLY A 273 10.54 -19.71 13.92
N LEU A 274 10.10 -19.22 12.76
CA LEU A 274 9.56 -20.04 11.67
C LEU A 274 10.27 -19.68 10.37
N VAL A 275 10.74 -20.70 9.66
CA VAL A 275 11.14 -20.59 8.26
C VAL A 275 9.93 -20.91 7.40
N LEU A 276 9.42 -19.91 6.69
CA LEU A 276 8.20 -19.98 5.92
C LEU A 276 8.49 -19.95 4.42
N GLY A 277 7.79 -20.83 3.70
CA GLY A 277 7.63 -20.78 2.25
C GLY A 277 6.20 -20.45 1.86
N PHE A 278 6.01 -20.03 0.61
CA PHE A 278 4.69 -19.82 0.02
C PHE A 278 4.45 -20.86 -1.08
N ASP A 279 3.36 -21.61 -0.97
CA ASP A 279 2.95 -22.63 -1.93
C ASP A 279 2.33 -21.97 -3.18
N TRP A 280 3.21 -21.56 -4.09
CA TRP A 280 2.83 -20.93 -5.35
C TRP A 280 1.95 -21.86 -6.21
N SER A 281 2.20 -23.17 -6.20
CA SER A 281 1.45 -24.14 -6.99
C SER A 281 -0.02 -24.22 -6.54
N ALA A 282 -0.25 -24.31 -5.23
CA ALA A 282 -1.61 -24.29 -4.68
C ALA A 282 -2.33 -22.97 -4.98
N SER A 283 -1.63 -21.85 -4.85
CA SER A 283 -2.20 -20.52 -5.14
C SER A 283 -2.51 -20.32 -6.63
N GLU A 284 -1.63 -20.79 -7.52
CA GLU A 284 -1.86 -20.81 -8.98
C GLU A 284 -3.12 -21.61 -9.35
N LYS A 285 -3.24 -22.82 -8.79
CA LYS A 285 -4.41 -23.69 -9.00
C LYS A 285 -5.70 -23.02 -8.53
N ALA A 286 -5.69 -22.38 -7.36
CA ALA A 286 -6.87 -21.72 -6.80
C ALA A 286 -7.29 -20.45 -7.59
N THR A 287 -6.33 -19.74 -8.18
CA THR A 287 -6.59 -18.48 -8.90
C THR A 287 -6.81 -18.67 -10.41
N GLY A 288 -6.52 -19.86 -10.94
CA GLY A 288 -6.57 -20.12 -12.38
C GLY A 288 -5.55 -19.28 -13.16
N VAL A 289 -4.41 -18.98 -12.52
CA VAL A 289 -3.23 -18.35 -13.12
C VAL A 289 -2.12 -19.39 -13.12
N THR A 290 -1.54 -19.67 -14.27
CA THR A 290 -0.49 -20.70 -14.38
C THR A 290 0.91 -20.11 -14.15
N ALA A 291 1.89 -20.96 -13.83
CA ALA A 291 3.30 -20.56 -13.81
C ALA A 291 3.77 -19.94 -15.14
N ALA A 292 3.24 -20.41 -16.28
CA ALA A 292 3.55 -19.86 -17.60
C ALA A 292 2.98 -18.45 -17.78
N ASP A 293 1.81 -18.14 -17.22
CA ASP A 293 1.23 -16.79 -17.25
C ASP A 293 2.06 -15.81 -16.39
N ARG A 294 2.65 -16.29 -15.29
CA ARG A 294 3.53 -15.47 -14.42
C ARG A 294 4.92 -15.24 -15.02
N SER A 295 5.38 -16.17 -15.86
CA SER A 295 6.69 -16.13 -16.52
C SER A 295 6.57 -16.33 -18.02
N PRO A 296 5.80 -15.47 -18.73
CA PRO A 296 5.55 -15.66 -20.16
C PRO A 296 6.82 -15.37 -20.96
N LYS A 297 6.92 -15.95 -22.15
CA LYS A 297 7.99 -15.62 -23.10
C LYS A 297 7.96 -14.11 -23.38
N GLY A 298 9.13 -13.48 -23.30
CA GLY A 298 9.29 -12.01 -23.41
C GLY A 298 9.20 -11.26 -22.09
N GLY A 299 8.91 -11.94 -20.96
CA GLY A 299 8.92 -11.32 -19.63
C GLY A 299 8.01 -10.09 -19.56
N LYS A 300 8.54 -8.97 -19.05
CA LYS A 300 7.80 -7.71 -18.88
C LYS A 300 7.30 -7.11 -20.20
N SER A 301 7.88 -7.47 -21.34
CA SER A 301 7.41 -7.01 -22.65
C SER A 301 6.11 -7.69 -23.10
N ASN A 302 5.71 -8.77 -22.43
CA ASN A 302 4.45 -9.47 -22.67
C ASN A 302 3.40 -9.00 -21.65
N PRO A 303 2.24 -8.44 -22.07
CA PRO A 303 1.19 -7.99 -21.15
C PRO A 303 0.74 -9.03 -20.12
N LEU A 304 0.78 -10.32 -20.49
CA LEU A 304 0.44 -11.42 -19.58
C LEU A 304 1.27 -11.41 -18.29
N PHE A 305 2.51 -10.89 -18.32
CA PHE A 305 3.34 -10.77 -17.13
C PHE A 305 2.66 -9.92 -16.04
N PHE A 306 2.08 -8.78 -16.41
CA PHE A 306 1.40 -7.91 -15.46
C PHE A 306 -0.03 -8.39 -15.18
N ILE A 307 -0.77 -8.78 -16.23
CA ILE A 307 -2.14 -9.27 -16.11
C ILE A 307 -2.23 -10.45 -15.15
N SER A 308 -1.33 -11.43 -15.25
CA SER A 308 -1.34 -12.60 -14.38
C SER A 308 -1.14 -12.24 -12.90
N ARG A 309 -0.27 -11.26 -12.62
CA ARG A 309 -0.01 -10.75 -11.26
C ARG A 309 -1.22 -10.02 -10.70
N VAL A 310 -1.83 -9.13 -11.49
CA VAL A 310 -3.05 -8.41 -11.07
C VAL A 310 -4.20 -9.39 -10.85
N LYS A 311 -4.42 -10.33 -11.79
CA LYS A 311 -5.48 -11.35 -11.70
C LYS A 311 -5.31 -12.22 -10.47
N MET A 312 -4.09 -12.71 -10.21
CA MET A 312 -3.80 -13.53 -9.04
C MET A 312 -4.04 -12.76 -7.73
N SER A 313 -3.54 -11.53 -7.62
CA SER A 313 -3.79 -10.66 -6.45
C SER A 313 -5.28 -10.38 -6.24
N TRP A 314 -6.01 -10.05 -7.31
CA TRP A 314 -7.44 -9.79 -7.27
C TRP A 314 -8.22 -11.02 -6.77
N LYS A 315 -7.92 -12.21 -7.29
CA LYS A 315 -8.53 -13.46 -6.83
C LYS A 315 -8.20 -13.74 -5.36
N LEU A 316 -6.94 -13.57 -4.95
CA LEU A 316 -6.55 -13.76 -3.55
C LEU A 316 -7.22 -12.76 -2.60
N ALA A 317 -7.46 -11.52 -3.04
CA ALA A 317 -8.19 -10.53 -2.23
C ALA A 317 -9.64 -10.98 -1.95
N GLN A 318 -10.28 -11.71 -2.88
CA GLN A 318 -11.65 -12.22 -2.73
C GLN A 318 -11.75 -13.46 -1.82
N MET A 319 -10.65 -14.20 -1.62
CA MET A 319 -10.67 -15.42 -0.83
C MET A 319 -10.67 -15.13 0.69
N PRO A 320 -11.38 -15.92 1.50
CA PRO A 320 -11.27 -15.86 2.96
C PRO A 320 -9.83 -16.06 3.45
N LEU A 321 -9.45 -15.38 4.53
CA LEU A 321 -8.08 -15.49 5.08
C LEU A 321 -7.74 -16.93 5.47
N GLU A 322 -8.66 -17.64 6.13
CA GLU A 322 -8.43 -19.01 6.61
C GLU A 322 -8.08 -20.00 5.48
N GLU A 323 -8.72 -19.86 4.31
CA GLU A 323 -8.38 -20.67 3.14
C GLU A 323 -6.96 -20.36 2.64
N LYS A 324 -6.58 -19.07 2.66
CA LYS A 324 -5.27 -18.62 2.21
C LYS A 324 -4.13 -19.02 3.14
N LEU A 325 -4.40 -19.21 4.44
CA LEU A 325 -3.37 -19.62 5.40
C LEU A 325 -2.72 -20.96 5.01
N ALA A 326 -3.45 -21.83 4.31
CA ALA A 326 -2.92 -23.11 3.82
C ALA A 326 -1.78 -22.98 2.78
N TYR A 327 -1.62 -21.80 2.18
CA TYR A 327 -0.52 -21.49 1.26
C TYR A 327 0.78 -21.15 1.98
N ILE A 328 0.75 -20.89 3.30
CA ILE A 328 1.96 -20.75 4.09
C ILE A 328 2.42 -22.14 4.54
N LYS A 329 3.66 -22.48 4.24
CA LYS A 329 4.29 -23.73 4.68
C LYS A 329 5.38 -23.40 5.69
N VAL A 330 5.29 -23.99 6.88
CA VAL A 330 6.40 -24.01 7.84
C VAL A 330 7.37 -25.08 7.37
N LEU A 331 8.58 -24.66 6.99
CA LEU A 331 9.63 -25.56 6.51
C LEU A 331 10.59 -25.94 7.64
N ARG A 332 10.68 -25.11 8.68
CA ARG A 332 11.49 -25.34 9.88
C ARG A 332 10.99 -24.46 11.03
N GLU A 333 11.04 -25.01 12.24
CA GLU A 333 10.86 -24.27 13.49
C GLU A 333 12.23 -24.04 14.15
N LEU A 334 12.38 -22.91 14.82
CA LEU A 334 13.63 -22.48 15.46
C LEU A 334 13.33 -22.11 16.91
N HIS A 335 14.17 -22.55 17.83
CA HIS A 335 14.09 -22.20 19.25
C HIS A 335 15.48 -21.94 19.80
N GLY A 336 15.64 -20.90 20.60
CA GLY A 336 16.92 -20.59 21.22
C GLY A 336 16.93 -19.30 22.04
N PRO A 337 18.12 -18.86 22.47
CA PRO A 337 18.28 -17.59 23.17
C PRO A 337 18.01 -16.39 22.23
N ALA A 338 17.86 -15.19 22.79
CA ALA A 338 17.64 -13.98 21.99
C ALA A 338 18.79 -13.69 21.02
N SER A 339 20.00 -14.17 21.32
CA SER A 339 21.18 -14.07 20.44
C SER A 339 21.05 -14.87 19.13
N LEU A 340 20.13 -15.83 19.04
CA LEU A 340 19.85 -16.57 17.80
C LEU A 340 19.49 -15.63 16.64
N ALA A 341 18.70 -14.58 16.92
CA ALA A 341 18.34 -13.61 15.89
C ALA A 341 19.56 -12.88 15.32
N ALA A 342 20.52 -12.50 16.17
CA ALA A 342 21.76 -11.87 15.74
C ALA A 342 22.65 -12.86 14.96
N ALA A 343 22.69 -14.14 15.36
CA ALA A 343 23.44 -15.18 14.64
C ALA A 343 22.92 -15.37 13.21
N ILE A 344 21.59 -15.38 13.02
CA ILE A 344 20.97 -15.53 11.69
C ILE A 344 21.18 -14.26 10.85
N GLN A 345 21.01 -13.08 11.45
CA GLN A 345 21.27 -11.80 10.78
C GLN A 345 22.71 -11.69 10.28
N ASN A 346 23.67 -12.13 11.10
CA ASN A 346 25.10 -12.04 10.83
C ASN A 346 25.68 -13.29 10.16
N GLY A 347 24.84 -14.26 9.76
CA GLY A 347 25.25 -15.53 9.14
C GLY A 347 25.90 -15.40 7.75
N GLY A 348 26.28 -14.19 7.35
CA GLY A 348 26.89 -13.89 6.06
C GLY A 348 25.87 -13.87 4.93
N ALA A 349 26.29 -14.36 3.76
CA ALA A 349 25.48 -14.29 2.55
C ALA A 349 24.31 -15.30 2.52
N ASP A 350 24.31 -16.36 3.34
CA ASP A 350 23.28 -17.39 3.35
C ASP A 350 22.70 -17.60 4.76
N PRO A 351 21.54 -16.98 5.09
CA PRO A 351 20.95 -17.12 6.42
C PRO A 351 20.46 -18.54 6.71
N TYR A 352 20.31 -19.39 5.70
CA TYR A 352 19.88 -20.78 5.88
C TYR A 352 20.99 -21.67 6.46
N ALA A 353 22.26 -21.31 6.25
CA ALA A 353 23.39 -22.04 6.82
C ALA A 353 23.47 -21.88 8.36
N ALA A 354 23.03 -20.74 8.89
CA ALA A 354 23.05 -20.43 10.32
C ALA A 354 21.94 -21.13 11.13
N ILE A 355 21.01 -21.82 10.45
CA ILE A 355 19.86 -22.49 11.06
C ILE A 355 19.81 -23.99 10.74
N GLN A 356 20.92 -24.56 10.24
CA GLN A 356 21.03 -25.98 9.90
C GLN A 356 21.00 -26.88 11.12
#